data_AF-A0A2U3L4V0-F1
#
_entry.id   AF-A0A2U3L4V0-F1
#
_cell.length_a   1.000
_cell.length_b   1.000
_cell.length_c   1.000
_cell.angle_alpha   90.00
_cell.angle_beta   90.00
_cell.angle_gamma   90.00
#
_symmetry.space_group_name_H-M   'P 1'
#
loop_
_entity.id
_entity.type
_entity.pdbx_description
1 polymer ?
#
loop_
_entity_poly.entity_id
_entity_poly.type
_entity_poly.pdbx_seq_one_letter_code
_entity_poly.pdbx_strand_id
1 'polypeptide(L)'
;MNLLDRSAATPKCLVDVGRLARRLAFLLIAVSSCYSAVAQTITVSVSPGVASVGTGGSLGVSATVQNDSTNAGVTWVLTGDGTSESSHGCSGSTCGTLTNVGTFSVTYVAPSTVPSPATVTLTAYSKASNTSSSSVNIVVTSGSLNVWISPTGATVSTNQGQQFDAIVSGNSNTAVTWEVNGVTGGNSTVGTISTSGLYTAPATVPSSGVVTVTAVSQANSAVSASDTVAVILPYASIATTPPWIPLPLHGATVADFSFSGAVQDIRVTSYLDEVVTSLNNLTDRPTVRITFTLCAVGDDGSCSSPSAASAYTSAIQTLKSQTRPPFLLGEVLDSSYQGCFTVSTAQARWNDYVSTLGSYVDVWEIGNEINGNWLDSKDAGGTSKISCPWTTPSTTDANVVTDMINAYNTVKAAGKLAEMTLYYPGAGSGCDSPAAFDPITWTEANVPLNLRNGMDYVLLSYYHQDCTSGTDPSATTWGTFFTQVQNLFPNAKIGFGEWGYSSKKVTGSKLATLLSEGYSMDPYPLPFSANWVSGVFFWEWADLAVPYNSSSGSVWEEVNTDMQSQP
;
A
#
# COMPACT_ATOMS: atom_id res chain seq x y z
N MET A 1 96.39 7.48 31.10
CA MET A 1 95.64 7.25 32.35
C MET A 1 94.66 6.13 32.13
N ASN A 2 94.68 4.98 32.82
CA ASN A 2 95.72 4.19 33.49
C ASN A 2 95.21 2.72 33.43
N LEU A 3 95.99 1.68 33.11
CA LEU A 3 97.10 1.07 33.90
C LEU A 3 96.61 0.60 35.29
N LEU A 4 96.70 -0.67 35.72
CA LEU A 4 97.47 -1.87 35.30
C LEU A 4 96.58 -3.16 35.40
N ASP A 5 96.72 -4.24 34.62
CA ASP A 5 97.89 -5.14 34.36
C ASP A 5 98.25 -6.00 35.61
N ARG A 6 97.98 -7.33 35.62
CA ARG A 6 98.89 -8.49 35.35
C ARG A 6 98.14 -9.81 35.65
N SER A 7 98.59 -11.05 35.37
CA SER A 7 99.48 -11.73 34.38
C SER A 7 99.46 -13.25 34.74
N ALA A 8 99.87 -14.27 33.98
CA ALA A 8 100.52 -14.43 32.67
C ALA A 8 99.86 -15.66 31.94
N ALA A 9 100.44 -16.62 31.19
CA ALA A 9 101.81 -16.98 30.78
C ALA A 9 101.82 -17.81 29.45
N THR A 10 103.01 -18.07 28.89
CA THR A 10 103.36 -18.92 27.72
C THR A 10 104.79 -19.51 27.99
N PRO A 11 105.54 -20.28 27.14
CA PRO A 11 105.42 -20.50 25.67
C PRO A 11 105.89 -21.87 25.06
N LYS A 12 105.79 -21.97 23.70
CA LYS A 12 106.67 -22.66 22.69
C LYS A 12 107.20 -24.09 22.94
N CYS A 13 107.14 -25.01 21.98
CA CYS A 13 108.13 -25.24 20.88
C CYS A 13 107.63 -26.43 20.00
N LEU A 14 108.08 -26.75 18.77
CA LEU A 14 108.97 -26.12 17.79
C LEU A 14 108.47 -26.50 16.35
N VAL A 15 109.16 -26.05 15.29
CA VAL A 15 108.86 -26.36 13.86
C VAL A 15 109.72 -27.53 13.35
N ASP A 16 109.35 -28.06 12.17
CA ASP A 16 110.07 -28.99 11.28
C ASP A 16 109.95 -30.52 11.47
N VAL A 17 109.01 -31.12 10.72
CA VAL A 17 109.32 -32.24 9.80
C VAL A 17 108.61 -32.02 8.46
N GLY A 18 109.09 -31.06 7.65
CA GLY A 18 108.54 -30.72 6.33
C GLY A 18 108.74 -31.78 5.24
N ARG A 19 108.46 -33.07 5.49
CA ARG A 19 108.62 -34.16 4.49
C ARG A 19 107.69 -35.37 4.56
N LEU A 20 106.65 -35.37 5.40
CA LEU A 20 105.60 -36.42 5.39
C LEU A 20 104.21 -35.94 4.91
N ALA A 21 104.07 -34.65 4.60
CA ALA A 21 102.80 -33.95 4.32
C ALA A 21 102.11 -34.27 2.97
N ARG A 22 102.30 -35.47 2.39
CA ARG A 22 101.62 -35.91 1.15
C ARG A 22 101.07 -37.34 1.15
N ARG A 23 101.15 -38.09 2.26
CA ARG A 23 100.54 -39.45 2.36
C ARG A 23 99.71 -39.71 3.62
N LEU A 24 99.43 -38.70 4.44
CA LEU A 24 98.48 -38.81 5.57
C LEU A 24 97.18 -38.01 5.37
N ALA A 25 96.99 -37.37 4.21
CA ALA A 25 95.77 -36.61 3.88
C ALA A 25 94.57 -37.48 3.45
N PHE A 26 94.72 -38.81 3.43
CA PHE A 26 93.72 -39.77 2.95
C PHE A 26 93.19 -40.74 4.02
N LEU A 27 93.56 -40.56 5.30
CA LEU A 27 93.03 -41.39 6.40
C LEU A 27 92.51 -40.56 7.60
N LEU A 28 91.97 -39.38 7.30
CA LEU A 28 91.09 -38.63 8.22
C LEU A 28 89.85 -38.07 7.50
N ILE A 29 89.60 -38.48 6.25
CA ILE A 29 88.32 -38.33 5.54
C ILE A 29 87.47 -39.59 5.84
N ALA A 30 87.29 -39.89 7.13
CA ALA A 30 86.71 -41.16 7.59
C ALA A 30 85.94 -41.09 8.93
N VAL A 31 85.64 -39.89 9.44
CA VAL A 31 84.60 -39.69 10.46
C VAL A 31 83.55 -38.75 9.89
N SER A 32 82.68 -39.31 9.06
CA SER A 32 81.48 -38.64 8.58
C SER A 32 80.46 -38.56 9.72
N SER A 33 80.66 -37.61 10.64
CA SER A 33 79.64 -37.20 11.60
C SER A 33 78.50 -36.53 10.83
N CYS A 34 77.55 -37.34 10.37
CA CYS A 34 76.38 -36.88 9.63
C CYS A 34 75.48 -36.02 10.53
N TYR A 35 75.81 -34.74 10.65
CA TYR A 35 74.78 -33.72 10.57
C TYR A 35 74.21 -33.76 9.16
N SER A 36 73.34 -34.75 8.93
CA SER A 36 72.23 -34.56 8.01
C SER A 36 71.53 -33.31 8.48
N ALA A 37 71.70 -32.20 7.76
CA ALA A 37 70.80 -31.08 7.90
C ALA A 37 69.42 -31.63 7.58
N VAL A 38 68.61 -31.88 8.62
CA VAL A 38 67.25 -32.39 8.47
C VAL A 38 66.55 -31.38 7.60
N ALA A 39 66.23 -31.76 6.37
CA ALA A 39 65.60 -30.89 5.40
C ALA A 39 64.23 -30.53 5.97
N GLN A 40 64.15 -29.37 6.62
CA GLN A 40 62.96 -28.99 7.36
C GLN A 40 61.83 -28.82 6.35
N THR A 41 60.82 -29.67 6.48
CA THR A 41 59.68 -29.67 5.56
C THR A 41 59.09 -28.28 5.48
N ILE A 42 58.90 -27.77 4.26
CA ILE A 42 58.21 -26.50 4.05
C ILE A 42 56.78 -26.67 4.55
N THR A 43 56.38 -25.88 5.54
CA THR A 43 55.02 -25.87 6.08
C THR A 43 54.31 -24.60 5.65
N VAL A 44 53.01 -24.73 5.39
CA VAL A 44 52.12 -23.60 5.09
C VAL A 44 51.05 -23.57 6.18
N SER A 45 50.69 -22.38 6.63
CA SER A 45 49.49 -22.15 7.44
C SER A 45 48.74 -20.94 6.90
N VAL A 46 47.41 -20.98 6.96
CA VAL A 46 46.55 -19.83 6.63
C VAL A 46 45.91 -19.22 7.88
N SER A 47 45.65 -17.92 7.84
CA SER A 47 44.96 -17.18 8.88
C SER A 47 43.96 -16.19 8.27
N PRO A 48 42.68 -16.18 8.71
CA PRO A 48 42.09 -17.08 9.71
C PRO A 48 42.00 -18.54 9.21
N GLY A 49 41.98 -19.51 10.15
CA GLY A 49 41.90 -20.95 9.82
C GLY A 49 40.48 -21.48 9.60
N VAL A 50 39.47 -20.78 10.12
CA VAL A 50 38.03 -20.96 9.85
C VAL A 50 37.41 -19.57 9.79
N ALA A 51 36.48 -19.32 8.87
CA ALA A 51 35.80 -18.04 8.77
C ALA A 51 34.35 -18.19 8.31
N SER A 52 33.58 -17.13 8.51
CA SER A 52 32.29 -16.91 7.84
C SER A 52 32.22 -15.50 7.27
N VAL A 53 31.41 -15.32 6.23
CA VAL A 53 31.21 -14.03 5.55
C VAL A 53 29.82 -13.98 4.93
N GLY A 54 29.15 -12.83 5.00
CA GLY A 54 27.85 -12.65 4.33
C GLY A 54 27.99 -12.56 2.81
N THR A 55 26.93 -12.88 2.05
CA THR A 55 26.87 -12.65 0.59
C THR A 55 27.30 -11.24 0.22
N GLY A 56 28.11 -11.07 -0.82
CA GLY A 56 28.70 -9.77 -1.22
C GLY A 56 29.73 -9.15 -0.24
N GLY A 57 29.96 -9.74 0.93
CA GLY A 57 30.99 -9.33 1.88
C GLY A 57 32.40 -9.76 1.45
N SER A 58 33.43 -9.30 2.17
CA SER A 58 34.83 -9.66 1.88
C SER A 58 35.60 -10.12 3.12
N LEU A 59 36.60 -10.98 2.89
CA LEU A 59 37.47 -11.56 3.91
C LEU A 59 38.93 -11.47 3.47
N GLY A 60 39.77 -10.82 4.27
CA GLY A 60 41.22 -10.90 4.12
C GLY A 60 41.76 -12.21 4.66
N VAL A 61 42.51 -12.95 3.85
CA VAL A 61 43.19 -14.19 4.23
C VAL A 61 44.69 -14.03 3.97
N SER A 62 45.50 -14.56 4.88
CA SER A 62 46.96 -14.52 4.84
C SER A 62 47.54 -15.93 4.93
N ALA A 63 48.72 -16.14 4.35
CA ALA A 63 49.47 -17.39 4.40
C ALA A 63 50.87 -17.15 4.96
N THR A 64 51.30 -17.99 5.89
CA THR A 64 52.70 -18.05 6.36
C THR A 64 53.34 -19.31 5.79
N VAL A 65 54.53 -19.16 5.21
CA VAL A 65 55.36 -20.28 4.74
C VAL A 65 56.61 -20.34 5.61
N GLN A 66 56.84 -21.47 6.28
CA GLN A 66 58.05 -21.69 7.09
C GLN A 66 59.00 -22.65 6.37
N ASN A 67 60.29 -22.56 6.69
CA ASN A 67 61.39 -23.32 6.10
C ASN A 67 61.64 -23.08 4.59
N ASP A 68 60.89 -22.21 3.93
CA ASP A 68 61.19 -21.71 2.58
C ASP A 68 62.28 -20.63 2.62
N SER A 69 63.53 -21.02 2.33
CA SER A 69 64.67 -20.10 2.23
C SER A 69 64.65 -19.22 0.97
N THR A 70 63.76 -19.49 0.02
CA THR A 70 63.58 -18.69 -1.20
C THR A 70 62.51 -17.60 -1.05
N ASN A 71 61.65 -17.73 -0.03
CA ASN A 71 60.51 -16.85 0.24
C ASN A 71 59.61 -16.63 -1.01
N ALA A 72 59.39 -17.70 -1.78
CA ALA A 72 58.72 -17.67 -3.08
C ALA A 72 57.22 -17.37 -2.99
N GLY A 73 56.64 -17.53 -1.79
CA GLY A 73 55.23 -17.28 -1.51
C GLY A 73 54.31 -18.41 -1.92
N VAL A 74 53.02 -18.07 -2.04
CA VAL A 74 51.95 -19.04 -2.33
C VAL A 74 51.22 -18.75 -3.64
N THR A 75 50.54 -19.77 -4.16
CA THR A 75 49.49 -19.68 -5.18
C THR A 75 48.16 -19.97 -4.51
N TRP A 76 47.17 -19.11 -4.72
CA TRP A 76 45.82 -19.23 -4.14
C TRP A 76 44.86 -19.91 -5.12
N VAL A 77 44.02 -20.83 -4.62
CA VAL A 77 42.97 -21.51 -5.37
C VAL A 77 41.69 -21.55 -4.54
N LEU A 78 40.55 -21.23 -5.14
CA LEU A 78 39.22 -21.20 -4.51
C LEU A 78 38.36 -22.34 -5.08
N THR A 79 37.76 -23.17 -4.22
CA THR A 79 36.91 -24.30 -4.64
C THR A 79 35.62 -24.39 -3.83
N GLY A 80 34.61 -25.11 -4.34
CA GLY A 80 33.23 -25.09 -3.82
C GLY A 80 32.86 -26.13 -2.76
N ASP A 81 33.78 -27.04 -2.39
CA ASP A 81 33.58 -28.03 -1.31
C ASP A 81 34.90 -28.55 -0.68
N GLY A 82 36.07 -28.13 -1.18
CA GLY A 82 37.38 -28.60 -0.73
C GLY A 82 38.00 -29.73 -1.58
N THR A 83 37.31 -30.21 -2.62
CA THR A 83 37.89 -31.10 -3.64
C THR A 83 38.48 -30.30 -4.82
N SER A 84 38.84 -31.00 -5.90
CA SER A 84 39.42 -30.45 -7.14
C SER A 84 38.35 -29.86 -8.07
N GLU A 85 38.65 -28.78 -8.81
CA GLU A 85 37.68 -27.91 -9.50
C GLU A 85 36.48 -28.60 -10.22
N SER A 86 36.67 -29.79 -10.80
CA SER A 86 35.70 -30.50 -11.65
C SER A 86 34.45 -31.10 -10.97
N SER A 87 34.31 -31.07 -9.64
CA SER A 87 33.23 -31.79 -8.90
C SER A 87 32.25 -30.92 -8.10
N HIS A 88 32.36 -29.59 -8.17
CA HIS A 88 31.76 -28.67 -7.20
C HIS A 88 30.31 -28.26 -7.44
N GLY A 89 29.58 -28.03 -6.34
CA GLY A 89 28.23 -27.45 -6.33
C GLY A 89 28.15 -25.95 -6.67
N CYS A 90 29.28 -25.24 -6.70
CA CYS A 90 29.42 -23.92 -7.31
C CYS A 90 30.64 -23.91 -8.26
N SER A 91 30.65 -23.01 -9.25
CA SER A 91 31.82 -22.80 -10.12
C SER A 91 31.96 -21.35 -10.58
N GLY A 92 33.20 -20.92 -10.83
CA GLY A 92 33.51 -19.53 -11.19
C GLY A 92 32.99 -18.53 -10.14
N SER A 93 32.41 -17.43 -10.61
CA SER A 93 31.86 -16.35 -9.77
C SER A 93 30.75 -16.80 -8.81
N THR A 94 30.11 -17.95 -9.02
CA THR A 94 29.09 -18.47 -8.08
C THR A 94 29.69 -18.99 -6.77
N CYS A 95 31.00 -19.24 -6.71
CA CYS A 95 31.72 -19.47 -5.46
C CYS A 95 32.27 -18.17 -4.83
N GLY A 96 32.03 -17.01 -5.46
CA GLY A 96 32.71 -15.74 -5.15
C GLY A 96 33.95 -15.51 -6.01
N THR A 97 34.81 -14.57 -5.61
CA THR A 97 36.01 -14.19 -6.36
C THR A 97 37.21 -13.92 -5.45
N LEU A 98 38.41 -13.94 -6.03
CA LEU A 98 39.64 -13.54 -5.36
C LEU A 98 40.13 -12.19 -5.90
N THR A 99 40.40 -11.25 -5.01
CA THR A 99 40.89 -9.90 -5.30
C THR A 99 42.13 -9.61 -4.45
N ASN A 100 42.89 -8.55 -4.76
CA ASN A 100 44.11 -8.16 -4.03
C ASN A 100 45.11 -9.32 -3.83
N VAL A 101 45.29 -10.17 -4.85
CA VAL A 101 46.11 -11.39 -4.79
C VAL A 101 47.59 -11.02 -4.67
N GLY A 102 48.15 -11.12 -3.46
CA GLY A 102 49.54 -10.87 -3.14
C GLY A 102 50.33 -12.15 -2.81
N THR A 103 51.64 -12.00 -2.63
CA THR A 103 52.59 -13.12 -2.41
C THR A 103 52.25 -14.01 -1.20
N PHE A 104 51.64 -13.41 -0.16
CA PHE A 104 51.28 -14.06 1.11
C PHE A 104 49.86 -13.68 1.59
N SER A 105 49.04 -13.04 0.76
CA SER A 105 47.71 -12.56 1.15
C SER A 105 46.75 -12.49 -0.04
N VAL A 106 45.44 -12.52 0.25
CA VAL A 106 44.37 -12.37 -0.73
C VAL A 106 43.10 -11.86 -0.05
N THR A 107 42.23 -11.19 -0.80
CA THR A 107 40.88 -10.83 -0.36
C THR A 107 39.87 -11.73 -1.09
N TYR A 108 39.24 -12.64 -0.36
CA TYR A 108 38.04 -13.34 -0.85
C TYR A 108 36.85 -12.38 -0.84
N VAL A 109 36.03 -12.40 -1.89
CA VAL A 109 34.77 -11.66 -1.99
C VAL A 109 33.65 -12.66 -2.24
N ALA A 110 32.67 -12.68 -1.36
CA ALA A 110 31.56 -13.63 -1.38
C ALA A 110 30.60 -13.37 -2.57
N PRO A 111 29.97 -14.42 -3.12
CA PRO A 111 28.93 -14.28 -4.14
C PRO A 111 27.70 -13.52 -3.59
N SER A 112 26.87 -12.96 -4.47
CA SER A 112 25.61 -12.29 -4.10
C SER A 112 24.48 -13.25 -3.73
N THR A 113 24.66 -14.55 -3.93
CA THR A 113 23.75 -15.61 -3.46
C THR A 113 24.54 -16.64 -2.67
N VAL A 114 23.92 -17.27 -1.68
CA VAL A 114 24.59 -18.34 -0.91
C VAL A 114 24.81 -19.54 -1.85
N PRO A 115 26.05 -20.05 -2.01
CA PRO A 115 26.32 -21.22 -2.84
C PRO A 115 25.69 -22.48 -2.22
N SER A 116 25.57 -23.55 -3.03
CA SER A 116 25.10 -24.85 -2.58
C SER A 116 26.17 -25.90 -2.90
N PRO A 117 26.97 -26.38 -1.91
CA PRO A 117 26.87 -26.10 -0.48
C PRO A 117 27.31 -24.68 -0.07
N ALA A 118 26.86 -24.23 1.10
CA ALA A 118 27.12 -22.88 1.65
C ALA A 118 28.55 -22.66 2.18
N THR A 119 29.52 -23.47 1.76
CA THR A 119 30.92 -23.43 2.23
C THR A 119 31.84 -23.50 1.04
N VAL A 120 32.79 -22.57 0.95
CA VAL A 120 33.88 -22.61 -0.04
C VAL A 120 35.22 -22.82 0.66
N THR A 121 36.18 -23.38 -0.05
CA THR A 121 37.51 -23.68 0.47
C THR A 121 38.55 -22.87 -0.30
N LEU A 122 39.36 -22.09 0.42
CA LEU A 122 40.46 -21.31 -0.14
C LEU A 122 41.78 -21.92 0.29
N THR A 123 42.55 -22.43 -0.68
CA THR A 123 43.82 -23.13 -0.47
C THR A 123 45.00 -22.30 -0.93
N ALA A 124 46.02 -22.22 -0.06
CA ALA A 124 47.35 -21.68 -0.37
C ALA A 124 48.33 -22.84 -0.63
N TYR A 125 48.84 -22.96 -1.85
CA TYR A 125 49.90 -23.89 -2.23
C TYR A 125 51.26 -23.19 -2.19
N SER A 126 52.29 -23.81 -1.62
CA SER A 126 53.66 -23.28 -1.67
C SER A 126 54.20 -23.27 -3.10
N LYS A 127 54.91 -22.21 -3.49
CA LYS A 127 55.67 -22.17 -4.75
C LYS A 127 57.03 -22.88 -4.65
N ALA A 128 57.51 -23.15 -3.44
CA ALA A 128 58.79 -23.82 -3.17
C ALA A 128 58.65 -25.33 -2.88
N SER A 129 57.43 -25.85 -2.70
CA SER A 129 57.14 -27.26 -2.47
C SER A 129 55.83 -27.69 -3.13
N ASN A 130 55.88 -28.75 -3.94
CA ASN A 130 54.71 -29.32 -4.61
C ASN A 130 53.83 -30.21 -3.69
N THR A 131 54.20 -30.40 -2.43
CA THR A 131 53.44 -31.19 -1.44
C THR A 131 52.95 -30.35 -0.24
N SER A 132 53.28 -29.06 -0.19
CA SER A 132 53.00 -28.20 0.96
C SER A 132 51.87 -27.20 0.66
N SER A 133 50.72 -27.39 1.29
CA SER A 133 49.57 -26.48 1.20
C SER A 133 48.82 -26.35 2.53
N SER A 134 47.96 -25.34 2.63
CA SER A 134 47.04 -25.15 3.77
C SER A 134 45.76 -24.46 3.29
N SER A 135 44.62 -24.76 3.91
CA SER A 135 43.30 -24.34 3.44
C SER A 135 42.45 -23.76 4.57
N VAL A 136 41.63 -22.76 4.24
CA VAL A 136 40.58 -22.23 5.12
C VAL A 136 39.22 -22.56 4.52
N ASN A 137 38.32 -23.08 5.35
CA ASN A 137 36.91 -23.22 4.99
C ASN A 137 36.18 -21.93 5.39
N ILE A 138 35.46 -21.35 4.42
CA ILE A 138 34.75 -20.09 4.52
C ILE A 138 33.26 -20.40 4.36
N VAL A 139 32.48 -20.26 5.44
CA VAL A 139 31.03 -20.42 5.40
C VAL A 139 30.41 -19.13 4.86
N VAL A 140 29.79 -19.20 3.68
CA VAL A 140 29.05 -18.08 3.10
C VAL A 140 27.66 -18.08 3.69
N THR A 141 27.33 -17.06 4.49
CA THR A 141 26.01 -16.93 5.11
C THR A 141 25.14 -15.95 4.33
N SER A 142 23.82 -16.11 4.44
CA SER A 142 22.95 -14.94 4.36
C SER A 142 23.27 -14.05 5.56
N GLY A 143 23.75 -12.84 5.31
CA GLY A 143 23.86 -11.82 6.35
C GLY A 143 22.47 -11.43 6.88
N SER A 144 22.40 -10.73 8.01
CA SER A 144 21.17 -10.05 8.46
C SER A 144 20.93 -8.81 7.58
N LEU A 145 20.61 -9.07 6.32
CA LEU A 145 20.37 -8.09 5.28
C LEU A 145 18.95 -7.58 5.41
N ASN A 146 18.78 -6.27 5.59
CA ASN A 146 17.48 -5.63 5.68
C ASN A 146 17.42 -4.49 4.66
N VAL A 147 16.28 -4.38 3.97
CA VAL A 147 15.97 -3.32 3.01
C VAL A 147 14.77 -2.54 3.55
N TRP A 148 14.78 -1.22 3.41
CA TRP A 148 13.63 -0.35 3.62
C TRP A 148 13.44 0.55 2.39
N ILE A 149 12.20 0.97 2.17
CA ILE A 149 11.77 1.89 1.11
C ILE A 149 11.08 3.10 1.78
N SER A 150 11.23 4.29 1.20
CA SER A 150 10.58 5.52 1.65
C SER A 150 10.34 6.48 0.47
N PRO A 151 9.24 7.25 0.40
CA PRO A 151 8.09 7.21 1.32
C PRO A 151 7.30 5.90 1.20
N THR A 152 6.27 5.75 2.03
CA THR A 152 5.28 4.67 1.98
C THR A 152 3.89 5.24 1.77
N GLY A 153 3.03 4.55 1.00
CA GLY A 153 1.68 5.00 0.67
C GLY A 153 1.66 6.19 -0.31
N ALA A 154 2.63 6.26 -1.22
CA ALA A 154 2.73 7.37 -2.16
C ALA A 154 1.52 7.47 -3.11
N THR A 155 1.23 8.67 -3.61
CA THR A 155 0.12 8.93 -4.53
C THR A 155 0.60 9.85 -5.65
N VAL A 156 0.47 9.44 -6.91
CA VAL A 156 1.15 10.06 -8.05
C VAL A 156 0.23 10.18 -9.28
N SER A 157 0.04 11.41 -9.76
CA SER A 157 -0.74 11.69 -10.97
C SER A 157 -0.09 11.13 -12.24
N THR A 158 -0.89 10.71 -13.23
CA THR A 158 -0.37 10.23 -14.52
C THR A 158 0.64 11.21 -15.12
N ASN A 159 1.76 10.66 -15.63
CA ASN A 159 2.91 11.41 -16.14
C ASN A 159 3.68 12.27 -15.10
N GLN A 160 3.34 12.22 -13.81
CA GLN A 160 4.14 12.83 -12.73
C GLN A 160 5.09 11.80 -12.09
N GLY A 161 6.04 12.26 -11.28
CA GLY A 161 7.02 11.40 -10.64
C GLY A 161 7.05 11.48 -9.12
N GLN A 162 7.51 10.41 -8.49
CA GLN A 162 7.77 10.29 -7.05
C GLN A 162 9.19 9.75 -6.85
N GLN A 163 9.98 10.44 -6.03
CA GLN A 163 11.28 9.95 -5.59
C GLN A 163 11.09 8.91 -4.49
N PHE A 164 11.65 7.71 -4.67
CA PHE A 164 11.80 6.72 -3.62
C PHE A 164 13.26 6.56 -3.24
N ASP A 165 13.55 6.52 -1.94
CA ASP A 165 14.83 6.17 -1.39
C ASP A 165 14.80 4.72 -0.86
N ALA A 166 15.91 4.02 -0.99
CA ALA A 166 16.10 2.69 -0.44
C ALA A 166 17.30 2.66 0.51
N ILE A 167 17.10 2.08 1.69
CA ILE A 167 18.18 1.85 2.67
C ILE A 167 18.45 0.36 2.75
N VAL A 168 19.71 -0.03 2.59
CA VAL A 168 20.17 -1.41 2.77
C VAL A 168 21.15 -1.45 3.94
N SER A 169 20.94 -2.38 4.89
CA SER A 169 21.84 -2.57 6.04
C SER A 169 22.29 -4.02 6.19
N GLY A 170 23.35 -4.25 6.97
CA GLY A 170 23.94 -5.57 7.16
C GLY A 170 24.89 -6.01 6.05
N ASN A 171 25.23 -5.11 5.11
CA ASN A 171 26.12 -5.39 3.99
C ASN A 171 26.98 -4.17 3.61
N SER A 172 28.11 -4.42 2.94
CA SER A 172 28.95 -3.39 2.31
C SER A 172 28.48 -2.97 0.92
N ASN A 173 27.74 -3.83 0.20
CA ASN A 173 27.02 -3.45 -1.00
C ASN A 173 25.60 -2.99 -0.60
N THR A 174 25.35 -1.69 -0.72
CA THR A 174 24.05 -1.07 -0.40
C THR A 174 23.20 -0.76 -1.63
N ALA A 175 23.61 -1.19 -2.82
CA ALA A 175 22.87 -0.94 -4.05
C ALA A 175 21.61 -1.80 -4.18
N VAL A 176 20.59 -1.24 -4.83
CA VAL A 176 19.31 -1.91 -5.14
C VAL A 176 19.03 -1.94 -6.65
N THR A 177 18.16 -2.86 -7.06
CA THR A 177 17.50 -2.90 -8.35
C THR A 177 16.06 -2.46 -8.14
N TRP A 178 15.60 -1.47 -8.91
CA TRP A 178 14.25 -0.94 -8.80
C TRP A 178 13.29 -1.59 -9.80
N GLU A 179 12.08 -1.92 -9.35
CA GLU A 179 11.05 -2.56 -10.15
C GLU A 179 9.68 -1.92 -9.94
N VAL A 180 8.79 -2.04 -10.93
CA VAL A 180 7.36 -1.70 -10.82
C VAL A 180 6.53 -2.90 -11.24
N ASN A 181 5.61 -3.36 -10.39
CA ASN A 181 4.83 -4.59 -10.57
C ASN A 181 5.69 -5.82 -10.96
N GLY A 182 6.89 -5.95 -10.37
CA GLY A 182 7.83 -7.05 -10.67
C GLY A 182 8.52 -6.96 -12.03
N VAL A 183 8.47 -5.79 -12.69
CA VAL A 183 9.22 -5.51 -13.92
C VAL A 183 10.37 -4.56 -13.57
N THR A 184 11.61 -5.00 -13.73
CA THR A 184 12.81 -4.17 -13.53
C THR A 184 12.74 -2.89 -14.37
N GLY A 185 12.83 -1.72 -13.74
CA GLY A 185 12.68 -0.41 -14.39
C GLY A 185 11.25 -0.03 -14.82
N GLY A 186 10.27 -0.91 -14.64
CA GLY A 186 8.86 -0.70 -15.02
C GLY A 186 8.61 -0.68 -16.53
N ASN A 187 7.43 -0.19 -16.95
CA ASN A 187 7.03 -0.09 -18.37
C ASN A 187 5.92 0.97 -18.58
N SER A 188 5.45 1.15 -19.81
CA SER A 188 4.47 2.19 -20.15
C SER A 188 3.06 2.02 -19.56
N THR A 189 2.66 0.84 -19.07
CA THR A 189 1.32 0.59 -18.52
C THR A 189 1.27 0.64 -16.98
N VAL A 190 2.41 0.41 -16.30
CA VAL A 190 2.52 0.50 -14.83
C VAL A 190 3.36 1.71 -14.37
N GLY A 191 3.99 2.42 -15.29
CA GLY A 191 4.98 3.46 -15.01
C GLY A 191 6.39 2.89 -14.96
N THR A 192 7.37 3.78 -15.04
CA THR A 192 8.80 3.44 -15.06
C THR A 192 9.50 3.94 -13.81
N ILE A 193 10.63 3.33 -13.45
CA ILE A 193 11.45 3.77 -12.31
C ILE A 193 12.92 3.83 -12.69
N SER A 194 13.59 4.91 -12.31
CA SER A 194 15.03 5.10 -12.57
C SER A 194 15.89 4.23 -11.65
N THR A 195 17.16 4.03 -12.00
CA THR A 195 18.16 3.42 -11.10
C THR A 195 18.40 4.23 -9.82
N SER A 196 17.99 5.49 -9.79
CA SER A 196 18.02 6.37 -8.61
C SER A 196 16.70 6.43 -7.85
N GLY A 197 15.73 5.55 -8.14
CA GLY A 197 14.46 5.46 -7.40
C GLY A 197 13.39 6.49 -7.80
N LEU A 198 13.59 7.29 -8.83
CA LEU A 198 12.55 8.18 -9.34
C LEU A 198 11.54 7.37 -10.15
N TYR A 199 10.40 7.07 -9.55
CA TYR A 199 9.22 6.54 -10.24
C TYR A 199 8.57 7.63 -11.10
N THR A 200 8.01 7.26 -12.24
CA THR A 200 7.19 8.10 -13.12
C THR A 200 5.92 7.33 -13.47
N ALA A 201 4.76 7.88 -13.11
CA ALA A 201 3.47 7.26 -13.32
C ALA A 201 3.13 7.13 -14.82
N PRO A 202 2.43 6.05 -15.22
CA PRO A 202 2.01 5.84 -16.61
C PRO A 202 1.08 6.96 -17.10
N ALA A 203 0.89 7.06 -18.42
CA ALA A 203 0.03 8.10 -19.01
C ALA A 203 -1.47 7.91 -18.71
N THR A 204 -1.87 6.68 -18.39
CA THR A 204 -3.24 6.26 -18.02
C THR A 204 -3.21 5.56 -16.67
N VAL A 205 -4.23 5.77 -15.83
CA VAL A 205 -4.38 5.03 -14.57
C VAL A 205 -4.47 3.52 -14.87
N PRO A 206 -3.67 2.65 -14.22
CA PRO A 206 -3.79 1.20 -14.33
C PRO A 206 -5.15 0.71 -13.85
N SER A 207 -5.66 -0.41 -14.37
CA SER A 207 -6.97 -0.97 -14.01
C SER A 207 -7.13 -1.42 -12.55
N SER A 208 -6.05 -1.36 -11.77
CA SER A 208 -6.00 -1.63 -10.34
C SER A 208 -6.04 -0.37 -9.47
N GLY A 209 -6.00 0.85 -10.04
CA GLY A 209 -5.81 2.11 -9.31
C GLY A 209 -4.44 2.29 -8.64
N VAL A 210 -3.73 1.20 -8.35
CA VAL A 210 -2.43 1.16 -7.67
C VAL A 210 -1.38 0.36 -8.44
N VAL A 211 -0.10 0.63 -8.15
CA VAL A 211 1.06 -0.19 -8.54
C VAL A 211 1.95 -0.50 -7.34
N THR A 212 2.77 -1.54 -7.41
CA THR A 212 3.80 -1.84 -6.42
C THR A 212 5.17 -1.40 -6.93
N VAL A 213 5.84 -0.52 -6.18
CA VAL A 213 7.26 -0.19 -6.40
C VAL A 213 8.11 -1.06 -5.46
N THR A 214 9.16 -1.69 -5.98
CA THR A 214 10.02 -2.61 -5.22
C THR A 214 11.49 -2.25 -5.35
N ALA A 215 12.20 -2.23 -4.22
CA ALA A 215 13.65 -2.15 -4.13
C ALA A 215 14.22 -3.54 -3.76
N VAL A 216 14.86 -4.22 -4.72
CA VAL A 216 15.51 -5.53 -4.52
C VAL A 216 16.99 -5.33 -4.24
N SER A 217 17.58 -5.99 -3.23
CA SER A 217 19.01 -5.82 -2.93
C SER A 217 19.90 -6.48 -3.98
N GLN A 218 20.92 -5.76 -4.46
CA GLN A 218 21.97 -6.35 -5.31
C GLN A 218 22.94 -7.26 -4.52
N ALA A 219 22.92 -7.22 -3.18
CA ALA A 219 23.74 -8.07 -2.31
C ALA A 219 23.10 -9.43 -2.01
N ASN A 220 21.77 -9.57 -2.22
CA ASN A 220 21.01 -10.81 -2.25
C ASN A 220 19.62 -10.52 -2.84
N SER A 221 19.33 -11.06 -4.03
CA SER A 221 18.07 -10.82 -4.74
C SER A 221 16.84 -11.47 -4.09
N ALA A 222 17.01 -12.27 -3.04
CA ALA A 222 15.92 -12.81 -2.22
C ALA A 222 15.47 -11.85 -1.09
N VAL A 223 16.02 -10.63 -1.01
CA VAL A 223 15.64 -9.61 0.00
C VAL A 223 15.29 -8.30 -0.69
N SER A 224 14.10 -7.79 -0.39
CA SER A 224 13.55 -6.57 -0.96
C SER A 224 12.65 -5.84 0.02
N ALA A 225 12.34 -4.58 -0.28
CA ALA A 225 11.22 -3.84 0.30
C ALA A 225 10.30 -3.33 -0.81
N SER A 226 9.00 -3.20 -0.53
CA SER A 226 7.99 -2.77 -1.49
C SER A 226 7.03 -1.76 -0.89
N ASP A 227 6.53 -0.83 -1.70
CA ASP A 227 5.46 0.12 -1.38
C ASP A 227 4.34 0.07 -2.41
N THR A 228 3.12 0.43 -2.02
CA THR A 228 1.97 0.58 -2.90
C THR A 228 1.74 2.04 -3.24
N VAL A 229 1.78 2.35 -4.53
CA VAL A 229 1.63 3.70 -5.08
C VAL A 229 0.27 3.83 -5.74
N ALA A 230 -0.58 4.72 -5.24
CA ALA A 230 -1.83 5.07 -5.90
C ALA A 230 -1.54 5.91 -7.15
N VAL A 231 -2.06 5.47 -8.31
CA VAL A 231 -1.94 6.19 -9.58
C VAL A 231 -3.30 6.78 -9.92
N ILE A 232 -3.29 8.08 -10.18
CA ILE A 232 -4.48 8.93 -10.23
C ILE A 232 -4.46 9.77 -11.50
N LEU A 233 -5.60 10.29 -11.95
CA LEU A 233 -5.56 11.38 -12.91
C LEU A 233 -5.00 12.66 -12.25
N PRO A 234 -4.15 13.45 -12.94
CA PRO A 234 -3.90 14.82 -12.50
C PRO A 234 -5.23 15.56 -12.46
N TYR A 235 -5.43 16.40 -11.46
CA TYR A 235 -6.60 17.27 -11.41
C TYR A 235 -6.71 18.03 -12.73
N ALA A 236 -7.80 17.76 -13.45
CA ALA A 236 -8.24 18.67 -14.48
C ALA A 236 -8.57 19.99 -13.76
N SER A 237 -7.71 20.99 -13.91
CA SER A 237 -8.02 22.38 -13.58
C SER A 237 -9.02 22.90 -14.61
N ILE A 238 -10.24 22.37 -14.54
CA ILE A 238 -11.38 22.81 -15.33
C ILE A 238 -11.61 24.26 -14.96
N ALA A 239 -11.14 25.19 -15.79
CA ALA A 239 -11.17 26.63 -15.55
C ALA A 239 -12.57 27.24 -15.76
N THR A 240 -13.61 26.43 -15.57
CA THR A 240 -14.98 26.83 -15.29
C THR A 240 -15.31 26.27 -13.92
N THR A 241 -15.80 27.10 -12.99
CA THR A 241 -16.45 26.58 -11.78
C THR A 241 -17.41 25.46 -12.18
N PRO A 242 -17.28 24.24 -11.62
CA PRO A 242 -18.23 23.19 -11.92
C PRO A 242 -19.66 23.69 -11.67
N PRO A 243 -20.66 23.24 -12.44
CA PRO A 243 -22.05 23.59 -12.20
C PRO A 243 -22.52 22.89 -10.92
N TRP A 244 -22.14 23.46 -9.78
CA TRP A 244 -22.62 23.08 -8.46
C TRP A 244 -24.14 22.97 -8.49
N ILE A 245 -24.68 21.94 -7.82
CA ILE A 245 -26.08 21.98 -7.43
C ILE A 245 -26.25 23.24 -6.57
N PRO A 246 -27.19 24.15 -6.91
CA PRO A 246 -27.49 25.32 -6.11
C PRO A 246 -27.85 24.92 -4.67
N LEU A 247 -27.33 25.68 -3.72
CA LEU A 247 -27.66 25.53 -2.30
C LEU A 247 -28.92 26.39 -2.00
N PRO A 248 -29.75 26.02 -1.01
CA PRO A 248 -29.67 24.83 -0.15
C PRO A 248 -29.87 23.49 -0.89
N LEU A 249 -29.24 22.41 -0.39
CA LEU A 249 -29.28 21.08 -1.02
C LEU A 249 -30.44 20.25 -0.45
N HIS A 250 -31.67 20.50 -0.94
CA HIS A 250 -32.83 19.74 -0.50
C HIS A 250 -32.77 18.27 -0.96
N GLY A 251 -32.53 17.33 -0.04
CA GLY A 251 -32.31 15.92 -0.32
C GLY A 251 -33.56 15.03 -0.25
N ALA A 252 -34.00 14.53 -1.41
CA ALA A 252 -35.10 13.59 -1.54
C ALA A 252 -34.58 12.19 -1.88
N THR A 253 -34.27 11.35 -0.89
CA THR A 253 -33.86 9.97 -1.13
C THR A 253 -35.00 9.11 -1.64
N VAL A 254 -34.78 8.47 -2.79
CA VAL A 254 -35.65 7.43 -3.37
C VAL A 254 -34.78 6.20 -3.61
N ALA A 255 -34.83 5.28 -2.65
CA ALA A 255 -34.20 3.97 -2.76
C ALA A 255 -35.21 2.95 -3.32
N ASP A 256 -34.74 1.95 -4.07
CA ASP A 256 -35.61 0.84 -4.47
C ASP A 256 -35.63 -0.23 -3.36
N PHE A 257 -36.77 -0.49 -2.73
CA PHE A 257 -36.93 -1.59 -1.77
C PHE A 257 -38.35 -2.19 -1.81
N SER A 258 -38.45 -3.50 -1.58
CA SER A 258 -39.74 -4.14 -1.32
C SER A 258 -40.05 -4.12 0.18
N PHE A 259 -41.07 -3.38 0.61
CA PHE A 259 -41.56 -3.43 2.00
C PHE A 259 -43.06 -3.68 2.07
N SER A 260 -43.48 -4.57 2.98
CA SER A 260 -44.89 -4.91 3.25
C SER A 260 -45.75 -5.37 2.04
N GLY A 261 -45.12 -5.76 0.93
CA GLY A 261 -45.80 -6.15 -0.31
C GLY A 261 -46.04 -5.01 -1.31
N ALA A 262 -45.62 -3.78 -0.99
CA ALA A 262 -45.43 -2.72 -1.96
C ALA A 262 -44.01 -2.82 -2.57
N VAL A 263 -43.90 -2.53 -3.86
CA VAL A 263 -42.61 -2.42 -4.56
C VAL A 263 -42.34 -0.94 -4.76
N GLN A 264 -41.57 -0.35 -3.85
CA GLN A 264 -41.01 0.99 -4.00
C GLN A 264 -39.77 0.82 -4.89
N ASP A 265 -39.89 1.05 -6.19
CA ASP A 265 -38.82 0.85 -7.17
C ASP A 265 -39.06 1.79 -8.36
N ILE A 266 -38.13 2.70 -8.65
CA ILE A 266 -38.35 3.73 -9.68
C ILE A 266 -38.46 3.16 -11.10
N ARG A 267 -38.09 1.89 -11.30
CA ARG A 267 -38.25 1.16 -12.57
C ARG A 267 -39.69 0.62 -12.71
N VAL A 268 -40.50 0.61 -11.65
CA VAL A 268 -41.95 0.34 -11.68
C VAL A 268 -42.71 1.62 -12.00
N THR A 269 -43.37 1.67 -13.16
CA THR A 269 -44.06 2.88 -13.67
C THR A 269 -45.04 3.49 -12.66
N SER A 270 -45.86 2.70 -11.98
CA SER A 270 -46.85 3.25 -11.04
C SER A 270 -46.23 3.91 -9.80
N TYR A 271 -45.11 3.39 -9.30
CA TYR A 271 -44.37 4.03 -8.21
C TYR A 271 -43.60 5.26 -8.70
N LEU A 272 -42.99 5.18 -9.88
CA LEU A 272 -42.36 6.32 -10.55
C LEU A 272 -43.36 7.48 -10.74
N ASP A 273 -44.60 7.20 -11.15
CA ASP A 273 -45.65 8.22 -11.30
C ASP A 273 -46.02 8.87 -9.96
N GLU A 274 -46.08 8.11 -8.85
CA GLU A 274 -46.28 8.63 -7.50
C GLU A 274 -45.09 9.50 -7.03
N VAL A 275 -43.86 9.03 -7.21
CA VAL A 275 -42.61 9.75 -6.90
C VAL A 275 -42.54 11.06 -7.69
N VAL A 276 -42.75 11.02 -9.01
CA VAL A 276 -42.79 12.19 -9.89
C VAL A 276 -43.88 13.17 -9.44
N THR A 277 -45.04 12.68 -9.03
CA THR A 277 -46.13 13.53 -8.50
C THR A 277 -45.71 14.21 -7.20
N SER A 278 -45.11 13.50 -6.23
CA SER A 278 -44.62 14.11 -4.99
C SER A 278 -43.52 15.14 -5.22
N LEU A 279 -42.56 14.88 -6.13
CA LEU A 279 -41.44 15.79 -6.43
C LEU A 279 -41.87 17.03 -7.23
N ASN A 280 -42.84 16.89 -8.15
CA ASN A 280 -43.34 18.02 -8.96
C ASN A 280 -44.18 19.01 -8.15
N ASN A 281 -44.84 18.56 -7.07
CA ASN A 281 -45.66 19.43 -6.22
C ASN A 281 -44.85 20.21 -5.17
N LEU A 282 -43.58 19.85 -4.91
CA LEU A 282 -42.73 20.59 -3.97
C LEU A 282 -42.58 22.04 -4.46
N THR A 283 -42.47 23.01 -3.55
CA THR A 283 -42.27 24.42 -3.93
C THR A 283 -40.88 24.61 -4.54
N ASP A 284 -39.87 24.01 -3.91
CA ASP A 284 -38.46 24.10 -4.32
C ASP A 284 -38.04 22.88 -5.14
N ARG A 285 -36.86 22.98 -5.79
CA ARG A 285 -36.33 21.88 -6.62
C ARG A 285 -35.43 20.98 -5.76
N PRO A 286 -35.79 19.70 -5.55
CA PRO A 286 -34.93 18.78 -4.81
C PRO A 286 -33.76 18.27 -5.65
N THR A 287 -32.77 17.74 -4.93
CA THR A 287 -31.82 16.74 -5.41
C THR A 287 -32.32 15.38 -4.98
N VAL A 288 -32.50 14.47 -5.92
CA VAL A 288 -32.95 13.10 -5.65
C VAL A 288 -31.72 12.21 -5.51
N ARG A 289 -31.52 11.61 -4.34
CA ARG A 289 -30.55 10.50 -4.16
C ARG A 289 -31.23 9.22 -4.61
N ILE A 290 -30.67 8.57 -5.63
CA ILE A 290 -31.18 7.33 -6.20
C ILE A 290 -30.21 6.21 -5.85
N THR A 291 -30.69 5.23 -5.08
CA THR A 291 -29.89 4.06 -4.69
C THR A 291 -30.10 2.94 -5.71
N PHE A 292 -29.06 2.62 -6.47
CA PHE A 292 -29.16 1.68 -7.58
C PHE A 292 -29.04 0.24 -7.06
N THR A 293 -30.18 -0.42 -6.82
CA THR A 293 -30.23 -1.76 -6.21
C THR A 293 -29.49 -2.85 -6.99
N LEU A 294 -29.14 -3.92 -6.25
CA LEU A 294 -28.61 -5.15 -6.83
C LEU A 294 -29.59 -5.86 -7.75
N CYS A 295 -30.83 -6.09 -7.31
CA CYS A 295 -31.79 -6.91 -8.05
C CYS A 295 -32.65 -6.09 -9.02
N ALA A 296 -33.39 -6.79 -9.88
CA ALA A 296 -34.34 -6.19 -10.81
C ALA A 296 -35.75 -6.10 -10.19
N VAL A 297 -36.65 -5.43 -10.92
CA VAL A 297 -38.05 -5.26 -10.53
C VAL A 297 -38.73 -6.61 -10.27
N GLY A 298 -39.23 -6.80 -9.05
CA GLY A 298 -40.04 -7.97 -8.69
C GLY A 298 -39.26 -9.20 -8.23
N ASP A 299 -37.92 -9.13 -8.15
CA ASP A 299 -37.13 -10.13 -7.45
C ASP A 299 -37.39 -10.03 -5.93
N ASP A 300 -37.58 -11.14 -5.23
CA ASP A 300 -37.71 -11.22 -3.76
C ASP A 300 -36.36 -11.11 -3.03
N GLY A 301 -35.37 -10.50 -3.69
CA GLY A 301 -33.96 -10.53 -3.31
C GLY A 301 -33.16 -11.72 -3.85
N SER A 302 -33.74 -12.58 -4.71
CA SER A 302 -33.05 -13.78 -5.26
C SER A 302 -32.45 -13.64 -6.68
N CYS A 303 -32.11 -12.42 -7.11
CA CYS A 303 -31.59 -12.17 -8.46
C CYS A 303 -30.26 -12.91 -8.77
N SER A 304 -30.08 -13.35 -10.01
CA SER A 304 -28.89 -14.12 -10.43
C SER A 304 -27.67 -13.28 -10.84
N SER A 305 -27.82 -11.95 -10.93
CA SER A 305 -26.77 -10.99 -11.29
C SER A 305 -27.15 -9.58 -10.86
N PRO A 306 -26.18 -8.67 -10.61
CA PRO A 306 -26.48 -7.27 -10.32
C PRO A 306 -27.14 -6.57 -11.52
N SER A 307 -28.02 -5.61 -11.23
CA SER A 307 -28.79 -4.86 -12.23
C SER A 307 -27.88 -4.02 -13.14
N ALA A 308 -28.22 -3.92 -14.42
CA ALA A 308 -27.51 -3.07 -15.37
C ALA A 308 -28.09 -1.65 -15.38
N ALA A 309 -27.26 -0.65 -15.67
CA ALA A 309 -27.67 0.76 -15.72
C ALA A 309 -28.79 1.03 -16.73
N SER A 310 -28.87 0.21 -17.78
CA SER A 310 -29.93 0.26 -18.80
C SER A 310 -31.34 0.00 -18.24
N ALA A 311 -31.47 -0.72 -17.12
CA ALA A 311 -32.76 -0.93 -16.45
C ALA A 311 -33.33 0.37 -15.86
N TYR A 312 -32.46 1.33 -15.52
CA TYR A 312 -32.84 2.62 -14.94
C TYR A 312 -33.06 3.72 -15.98
N THR A 313 -32.61 3.54 -17.22
CA THR A 313 -32.60 4.60 -18.24
C THR A 313 -33.97 5.26 -18.44
N SER A 314 -35.05 4.48 -18.51
CA SER A 314 -36.42 5.02 -18.66
C SER A 314 -36.87 5.85 -17.45
N ALA A 315 -36.58 5.40 -16.23
CA ALA A 315 -36.95 6.10 -14.99
C ALA A 315 -36.20 7.43 -14.85
N ILE A 316 -34.88 7.38 -15.08
CA ILE A 316 -33.98 8.52 -15.06
C ILE A 316 -34.36 9.54 -16.14
N GLN A 317 -34.72 9.10 -17.35
CA GLN A 317 -35.22 9.97 -18.42
C GLN A 317 -36.55 10.62 -18.04
N THR A 318 -37.49 9.89 -17.44
CA THR A 318 -38.76 10.46 -16.94
C THR A 318 -38.53 11.53 -15.87
N LEU A 319 -37.60 11.31 -14.92
CA LEU A 319 -37.24 12.32 -13.92
C LEU A 319 -36.63 13.57 -14.57
N LYS A 320 -35.68 13.43 -15.52
CA LYS A 320 -35.07 14.58 -16.20
C LYS A 320 -35.98 15.24 -17.26
N SER A 321 -37.10 14.64 -17.65
CA SER A 321 -38.07 15.23 -18.60
C SER A 321 -39.21 16.03 -17.95
N GLN A 322 -39.23 16.16 -16.62
CA GLN A 322 -40.23 16.98 -15.92
C GLN A 322 -40.07 18.48 -16.22
N THR A 323 -41.12 19.27 -15.95
CA THR A 323 -41.14 20.73 -16.19
C THR A 323 -40.13 21.50 -15.33
N ARG A 324 -39.89 21.00 -14.11
CA ARG A 324 -38.81 21.45 -13.20
C ARG A 324 -38.00 20.21 -12.80
N PRO A 325 -37.11 19.70 -13.68
CA PRO A 325 -36.44 18.43 -13.45
C PRO A 325 -35.49 18.55 -12.25
N PRO A 326 -35.47 17.55 -11.34
CA PRO A 326 -34.58 17.55 -10.19
C PRO A 326 -33.12 17.40 -10.61
N PHE A 327 -32.22 17.69 -9.67
CA PHE A 327 -30.87 17.16 -9.74
C PHE A 327 -30.87 15.70 -9.28
N LEU A 328 -29.98 14.89 -9.83
CA LEU A 328 -29.84 13.48 -9.49
C LEU A 328 -28.44 13.22 -8.92
N LEU A 329 -28.43 12.65 -7.71
CA LEU A 329 -27.26 12.08 -7.05
C LEU A 329 -27.40 10.56 -7.17
N GLY A 330 -26.46 9.92 -7.88
CA GLY A 330 -26.50 8.48 -8.17
C GLY A 330 -25.57 7.67 -7.27
N GLU A 331 -26.16 6.82 -6.42
CA GLU A 331 -25.44 5.87 -5.56
C GLU A 331 -25.37 4.51 -6.27
N VAL A 332 -24.20 4.20 -6.84
CA VAL A 332 -24.01 2.99 -7.67
C VAL A 332 -23.84 1.72 -6.85
N LEU A 333 -23.28 1.83 -5.65
CA LEU A 333 -22.95 0.69 -4.79
C LEU A 333 -23.10 1.07 -3.31
N ASP A 334 -24.24 0.66 -2.76
CA ASP A 334 -24.59 0.75 -1.34
C ASP A 334 -23.61 -0.07 -0.47
N SER A 335 -23.28 0.47 0.70
CA SER A 335 -22.28 -0.06 1.65
C SER A 335 -22.57 -1.50 2.07
N SER A 336 -23.86 -1.85 2.23
CA SER A 336 -24.32 -3.20 2.58
C SER A 336 -24.08 -4.25 1.49
N TYR A 337 -23.79 -3.81 0.26
CA TYR A 337 -23.55 -4.67 -0.90
C TYR A 337 -22.09 -4.69 -1.37
N GLN A 338 -21.19 -3.92 -0.75
CA GLN A 338 -19.77 -3.88 -1.10
C GLN A 338 -19.10 -5.26 -1.05
N GLY A 339 -19.56 -6.16 -0.16
CA GLY A 339 -19.12 -7.56 -0.11
C GLY A 339 -19.53 -8.43 -1.30
N CYS A 340 -20.46 -8.00 -2.16
CA CYS A 340 -20.95 -8.77 -3.30
C CYS A 340 -20.13 -8.58 -4.58
N PHE A 341 -19.11 -7.71 -4.55
CA PHE A 341 -18.28 -7.38 -5.69
C PHE A 341 -16.80 -7.63 -5.40
N THR A 342 -16.10 -8.14 -6.41
CA THR A 342 -14.65 -7.94 -6.52
C THR A 342 -14.36 -6.57 -7.13
N VAL A 343 -13.16 -6.02 -6.89
CA VAL A 343 -12.73 -4.72 -7.43
C VAL A 343 -12.94 -4.61 -8.95
N SER A 344 -12.69 -5.70 -9.70
CA SER A 344 -12.92 -5.73 -11.15
C SER A 344 -14.40 -5.66 -11.54
N THR A 345 -15.30 -6.26 -10.75
CA THR A 345 -16.75 -6.20 -10.97
C THR A 345 -17.39 -4.90 -10.49
N ALA A 346 -16.87 -4.29 -9.40
CA ALA A 346 -17.28 -2.97 -8.97
C ALA A 346 -16.88 -1.91 -10.01
N GLN A 347 -15.62 -1.93 -10.48
CA GLN A 347 -15.16 -1.07 -11.59
C GLN A 347 -15.96 -1.31 -12.88
N ALA A 348 -16.39 -2.54 -13.18
CA ALA A 348 -17.26 -2.82 -14.32
C ALA A 348 -18.65 -2.17 -14.17
N ARG A 349 -19.28 -2.26 -12.99
CA ARG A 349 -20.55 -1.58 -12.66
C ARG A 349 -20.41 -0.07 -12.79
N TRP A 350 -19.34 0.51 -12.23
CA TRP A 350 -19.04 1.94 -12.35
C TRP A 350 -18.93 2.42 -13.80
N ASN A 351 -18.27 1.64 -14.67
CA ASN A 351 -18.18 1.97 -16.10
C ASN A 351 -19.54 1.90 -16.82
N ASP A 352 -20.38 0.90 -16.54
CA ASP A 352 -21.75 0.82 -17.11
C ASP A 352 -22.59 2.03 -16.65
N TYR A 353 -22.67 2.28 -15.35
CA TYR A 353 -23.52 3.34 -14.80
C TYR A 353 -23.11 4.73 -15.26
N VAL A 354 -21.82 5.08 -15.21
CA VAL A 354 -21.34 6.40 -15.62
C VAL A 354 -21.44 6.59 -17.14
N SER A 355 -21.25 5.54 -17.97
CA SER A 355 -21.39 5.67 -19.44
C SER A 355 -22.85 5.67 -19.92
N THR A 356 -23.72 4.87 -19.30
CA THR A 356 -25.14 4.73 -19.69
C THR A 356 -26.01 5.87 -19.14
N LEU A 357 -25.80 6.31 -17.90
CA LEU A 357 -26.65 7.30 -17.22
C LEU A 357 -25.98 8.66 -17.01
N GLY A 358 -24.67 8.80 -17.28
CA GLY A 358 -23.91 10.02 -17.05
C GLY A 358 -24.37 11.26 -17.83
N SER A 359 -25.20 11.13 -18.88
CA SER A 359 -25.84 12.28 -19.52
C SER A 359 -27.00 12.89 -18.73
N TYR A 360 -27.51 12.16 -17.71
CA TYR A 360 -28.69 12.52 -16.92
C TYR A 360 -28.39 12.73 -15.43
N VAL A 361 -27.44 11.96 -14.89
CA VAL A 361 -26.98 12.07 -13.50
C VAL A 361 -26.01 13.25 -13.35
N ASP A 362 -26.25 14.08 -12.33
CA ASP A 362 -25.52 15.33 -12.10
C ASP A 362 -24.33 15.11 -11.15
N VAL A 363 -24.54 14.34 -10.07
CA VAL A 363 -23.56 13.98 -9.03
C VAL A 363 -23.51 12.45 -8.85
N TRP A 364 -22.32 11.91 -8.57
CA TRP A 364 -22.12 10.47 -8.33
C TRP A 364 -21.47 10.23 -6.96
N GLU A 365 -22.10 9.37 -6.17
CA GLU A 365 -21.63 8.94 -4.86
C GLU A 365 -20.64 7.78 -5.01
N ILE A 366 -19.35 8.09 -4.91
CA ILE A 366 -18.23 7.19 -5.20
C ILE A 366 -17.99 6.14 -4.10
N GLY A 367 -18.70 6.26 -2.98
CA GLY A 367 -18.67 5.32 -1.87
C GLY A 367 -19.61 5.80 -0.76
N ASN A 368 -20.68 5.02 -0.52
CA ASN A 368 -21.57 5.21 0.62
C ASN A 368 -20.96 4.53 1.87
N GLU A 369 -20.99 5.21 3.02
CA GLU A 369 -20.60 4.74 4.36
C GLU A 369 -19.29 3.90 4.42
N ILE A 370 -18.29 4.24 3.61
CA ILE A 370 -17.09 3.40 3.38
C ILE A 370 -16.13 3.26 4.58
N ASN A 371 -16.41 3.93 5.70
CA ASN A 371 -15.76 3.73 7.00
C ASN A 371 -16.61 2.89 7.99
N GLY A 372 -17.73 2.31 7.55
CA GLY A 372 -18.65 1.52 8.37
C GLY A 372 -18.12 0.12 8.71
N ASN A 373 -18.40 -0.36 9.93
CA ASN A 373 -17.85 -1.65 10.40
C ASN A 373 -18.46 -2.91 9.75
N TRP A 374 -19.53 -2.77 8.97
CA TRP A 374 -20.25 -3.88 8.33
C TRP A 374 -19.67 -4.33 6.98
N LEU A 375 -18.70 -3.60 6.43
CA LEU A 375 -18.13 -3.82 5.10
C LEU A 375 -17.36 -5.16 5.01
N ASP A 376 -16.39 -5.38 5.92
CA ASP A 376 -15.53 -6.57 5.98
C ASP A 376 -16.09 -7.63 6.96
N SER A 377 -16.04 -8.91 6.58
CA SER A 377 -16.51 -10.05 7.39
C SER A 377 -15.84 -10.26 8.76
N LYS A 378 -14.63 -9.71 8.97
CA LYS A 378 -13.87 -9.73 10.22
C LYS A 378 -14.35 -8.65 11.17
N ASP A 379 -14.56 -7.44 10.63
CA ASP A 379 -14.91 -6.24 11.40
C ASP A 379 -16.41 -6.16 11.68
N ALA A 380 -17.26 -6.76 10.82
CA ALA A 380 -18.71 -6.84 10.99
C ALA A 380 -19.18 -7.72 12.16
N GLY A 381 -18.27 -8.37 12.88
CA GLY A 381 -18.57 -9.32 13.97
C GLY A 381 -19.15 -10.66 13.50
N GLY A 382 -19.18 -10.92 12.18
CA GLY A 382 -19.64 -12.17 11.58
C GLY A 382 -20.28 -11.97 10.21
N THR A 383 -20.19 -12.99 9.36
CA THR A 383 -20.67 -13.04 7.95
C THR A 383 -22.20 -12.99 7.77
N SER A 384 -22.95 -12.52 8.77
CA SER A 384 -24.41 -12.69 8.86
C SER A 384 -25.23 -11.48 8.40
N LYS A 385 -24.58 -10.35 8.06
CA LYS A 385 -25.26 -9.10 7.66
C LYS A 385 -25.43 -8.92 6.14
N ILE A 386 -24.44 -9.34 5.35
CA ILE A 386 -24.44 -9.15 3.89
C ILE A 386 -25.11 -10.36 3.22
N SER A 387 -26.16 -10.13 2.44
CA SER A 387 -26.82 -11.14 1.61
C SER A 387 -26.50 -10.88 0.13
N CYS A 388 -25.60 -11.68 -0.44
CA CYS A 388 -25.26 -11.63 -1.86
C CYS A 388 -25.94 -12.79 -2.59
N PRO A 389 -26.96 -12.57 -3.44
CA PRO A 389 -27.79 -13.67 -3.96
C PRO A 389 -27.05 -14.65 -4.91
N TRP A 390 -25.97 -14.18 -5.56
CA TRP A 390 -25.22 -14.92 -6.58
C TRP A 390 -23.78 -15.30 -6.17
N THR A 391 -23.31 -14.92 -4.97
CA THR A 391 -21.92 -15.16 -4.52
C THR A 391 -21.82 -15.27 -3.00
N THR A 392 -20.75 -15.85 -2.48
CA THR A 392 -20.38 -15.64 -1.07
C THR A 392 -19.88 -14.20 -0.89
N PRO A 393 -20.34 -13.45 0.12
CA PRO A 393 -19.81 -12.12 0.42
C PRO A 393 -18.32 -12.19 0.79
N SER A 394 -17.48 -11.33 0.21
CA SER A 394 -16.05 -11.24 0.55
C SER A 394 -15.46 -9.91 0.09
N THR A 395 -15.01 -9.09 1.05
CA THR A 395 -14.26 -7.86 0.78
C THR A 395 -13.32 -7.53 1.93
N THR A 396 -12.51 -6.47 1.78
CA THR A 396 -11.55 -5.95 2.76
C THR A 396 -11.41 -4.44 2.61
N ASP A 397 -10.92 -3.72 3.63
CA ASP A 397 -10.62 -2.27 3.54
C ASP A 397 -9.85 -1.90 2.26
N ALA A 398 -8.83 -2.68 1.90
CA ALA A 398 -8.03 -2.47 0.71
C ALA A 398 -8.85 -2.57 -0.60
N ASN A 399 -9.87 -3.43 -0.65
CA ASN A 399 -10.81 -3.45 -1.78
C ASN A 399 -11.69 -2.19 -1.77
N VAL A 400 -12.27 -1.82 -0.63
CA VAL A 400 -13.14 -0.63 -0.48
C VAL A 400 -12.41 0.65 -0.92
N VAL A 401 -11.18 0.83 -0.45
CA VAL A 401 -10.33 1.98 -0.83
C VAL A 401 -9.99 1.96 -2.32
N THR A 402 -9.70 0.78 -2.90
CA THR A 402 -9.44 0.65 -4.33
C THR A 402 -10.68 0.97 -5.16
N ASP A 403 -11.87 0.53 -4.72
CA ASP A 403 -13.14 0.78 -5.40
C ASP A 403 -13.55 2.25 -5.35
N MET A 404 -13.39 2.92 -4.20
CA MET A 404 -13.55 4.38 -4.06
C MET A 404 -12.63 5.14 -5.04
N ILE A 405 -11.35 4.76 -5.13
CA ILE A 405 -10.38 5.40 -6.04
C ILE A 405 -10.75 5.14 -7.52
N ASN A 406 -11.20 3.93 -7.86
CA ASN A 406 -11.66 3.56 -9.19
C ASN A 406 -12.95 4.32 -9.59
N ALA A 407 -13.91 4.41 -8.68
CA ALA A 407 -15.15 5.18 -8.83
C ALA A 407 -14.84 6.67 -9.07
N TYR A 408 -14.02 7.28 -8.22
CA TYR A 408 -13.55 8.66 -8.37
C TYR A 408 -12.91 8.90 -9.74
N ASN A 409 -11.92 8.08 -10.12
CA ASN A 409 -11.24 8.21 -11.42
C ASN A 409 -12.24 8.08 -12.58
N THR A 410 -13.22 7.17 -12.50
CA THR A 410 -14.27 6.98 -13.52
C THR A 410 -15.17 8.21 -13.64
N VAL A 411 -15.65 8.75 -12.51
CA VAL A 411 -16.52 9.93 -12.43
C VAL A 411 -15.80 11.20 -12.92
N LYS A 412 -14.57 11.46 -12.45
CA LYS A 412 -13.81 12.64 -12.89
C LYS A 412 -13.34 12.53 -14.34
N ALA A 413 -13.03 11.34 -14.85
CA ALA A 413 -12.74 11.14 -16.29
C ALA A 413 -13.95 11.46 -17.18
N ALA A 414 -15.18 11.19 -16.71
CA ALA A 414 -16.42 11.58 -17.37
C ALA A 414 -16.78 13.08 -17.23
N GLY A 415 -15.93 13.88 -16.56
CA GLY A 415 -16.18 15.30 -16.31
C GLY A 415 -17.31 15.57 -15.32
N LYS A 416 -17.56 14.64 -14.39
CA LYS A 416 -18.70 14.68 -13.45
C LYS A 416 -18.29 15.13 -12.04
N LEU A 417 -19.31 15.43 -11.24
CA LEU A 417 -19.19 15.74 -9.81
C LEU A 417 -19.14 14.42 -9.02
N ALA A 418 -18.17 14.31 -8.11
CA ALA A 418 -17.99 13.22 -7.19
C ALA A 418 -18.39 13.64 -5.77
N GLU A 419 -19.13 12.76 -5.12
CA GLU A 419 -19.65 12.84 -3.75
C GLU A 419 -19.15 11.59 -3.01
N MET A 420 -18.93 11.67 -1.70
CA MET A 420 -18.56 10.53 -0.87
C MET A 420 -19.19 10.67 0.53
N THR A 421 -20.20 9.85 0.83
CA THR A 421 -20.85 9.84 2.15
C THR A 421 -20.01 9.05 3.16
N LEU A 422 -19.66 9.69 4.27
CA LEU A 422 -19.00 9.05 5.41
C LEU A 422 -20.02 8.66 6.49
N TYR A 423 -19.83 7.54 7.16
CA TYR A 423 -20.65 7.16 8.31
C TYR A 423 -20.19 7.89 9.58
N TYR A 424 -21.11 8.49 10.34
CA TYR A 424 -20.84 9.02 11.68
C TYR A 424 -21.34 8.05 12.75
N PRO A 425 -20.45 7.25 13.39
CA PRO A 425 -20.85 6.20 14.33
C PRO A 425 -21.22 6.70 15.73
N GLY A 426 -21.44 8.02 15.87
CA GLY A 426 -21.52 8.70 17.16
C GLY A 426 -20.13 8.97 17.77
N ALA A 427 -19.99 10.09 18.47
CA ALA A 427 -18.76 10.45 19.19
C ALA A 427 -19.09 11.05 20.56
N GLY A 428 -18.60 10.41 21.63
CA GLY A 428 -18.79 10.86 23.01
C GLY A 428 -18.89 9.72 24.00
N SER A 429 -19.03 10.05 25.29
CA SER A 429 -19.29 9.06 26.33
C SER A 429 -20.71 8.51 26.20
N GLY A 430 -20.86 7.32 25.62
CA GLY A 430 -22.16 6.73 25.30
C GLY A 430 -22.56 6.89 23.83
N CYS A 431 -21.61 6.80 22.91
CA CYS A 431 -21.83 6.23 21.58
C CYS A 431 -20.69 5.21 21.36
N ASP A 432 -20.98 3.92 21.51
CA ASP A 432 -19.94 2.87 21.59
C ASP A 432 -19.45 2.42 20.20
N SER A 433 -18.55 3.21 19.61
CA SER A 433 -17.84 2.82 18.39
C SER A 433 -16.31 2.76 18.58
N PRO A 434 -15.63 1.71 18.09
CA PRO A 434 -14.18 1.69 18.02
C PRO A 434 -13.61 2.82 17.15
N ALA A 435 -12.52 3.44 17.62
CA ALA A 435 -11.87 4.59 16.96
C ALA A 435 -11.32 4.30 15.54
N ALA A 436 -11.33 3.03 15.08
CA ALA A 436 -11.01 2.68 13.70
C ALA A 436 -12.08 3.12 12.68
N PHE A 437 -13.33 3.32 13.14
CA PHE A 437 -14.46 3.74 12.31
C PHE A 437 -14.79 5.22 12.44
N ASP A 438 -14.01 5.99 13.21
CA ASP A 438 -14.07 7.45 13.22
C ASP A 438 -13.80 7.99 11.80
N PRO A 439 -14.73 8.72 11.17
CA PRO A 439 -14.60 9.09 9.76
C PRO A 439 -13.44 10.05 9.50
N ILE A 440 -12.97 10.82 10.50
CA ILE A 440 -11.79 11.67 10.39
C ILE A 440 -10.53 10.80 10.32
N THR A 441 -10.31 9.93 11.31
CA THR A 441 -9.16 9.03 11.40
C THR A 441 -9.10 8.05 10.23
N TRP A 442 -10.25 7.48 9.83
CA TRP A 442 -10.36 6.60 8.68
C TRP A 442 -10.00 7.35 7.39
N THR A 443 -10.51 8.57 7.19
CA THR A 443 -10.18 9.40 6.02
C THR A 443 -8.70 9.73 5.93
N GLU A 444 -8.06 10.07 7.06
CA GLU A 444 -6.64 10.40 7.08
C GLU A 444 -5.75 9.22 6.64
N ALA A 445 -6.12 8.00 7.03
CA ALA A 445 -5.41 6.77 6.66
C ALA A 445 -5.73 6.28 5.23
N ASN A 446 -6.99 6.38 4.80
CA ASN A 446 -7.49 5.64 3.63
C ASN A 446 -7.82 6.51 2.40
N VAL A 447 -8.06 7.82 2.54
CA VAL A 447 -8.43 8.68 1.41
C VAL A 447 -7.21 9.48 0.91
N PRO A 448 -6.71 9.22 -0.30
CA PRO A 448 -5.57 9.94 -0.86
C PRO A 448 -5.78 11.47 -0.89
N LEU A 449 -4.68 12.23 -0.76
CA LEU A 449 -4.71 13.69 -0.76
C LEU A 449 -5.28 14.29 -2.06
N ASN A 450 -5.28 13.53 -3.16
CA ASN A 450 -5.87 13.90 -4.45
C ASN A 450 -7.35 13.49 -4.65
N LEU A 451 -7.92 12.68 -3.76
CA LEU A 451 -9.38 12.64 -3.62
C LEU A 451 -9.77 13.83 -2.76
N ARG A 452 -9.12 13.96 -1.60
CA ARG A 452 -9.34 15.04 -0.62
C ARG A 452 -9.39 16.46 -1.21
N ASN A 453 -8.38 16.88 -1.97
CA ASN A 453 -8.32 18.25 -2.51
C ASN A 453 -9.26 18.54 -3.72
N GLY A 454 -10.13 17.60 -4.12
CA GLY A 454 -10.96 17.76 -5.33
C GLY A 454 -12.09 16.73 -5.45
N MET A 455 -12.57 16.23 -4.32
CA MET A 455 -13.96 15.81 -4.18
C MET A 455 -14.82 17.06 -4.32
N ASP A 456 -15.97 16.96 -4.98
CA ASP A 456 -16.88 18.09 -5.14
C ASP A 456 -17.79 18.18 -3.90
N TYR A 457 -18.23 17.02 -3.37
CA TYR A 457 -19.05 16.93 -2.16
C TYR A 457 -18.51 15.84 -1.21
N VAL A 458 -18.63 16.04 0.11
CA VAL A 458 -18.45 15.00 1.13
C VAL A 458 -19.59 15.12 2.12
N LEU A 459 -20.51 14.17 2.05
CA LEU A 459 -21.68 14.13 2.91
C LEU A 459 -21.47 13.16 4.10
N LEU A 460 -22.45 13.12 5.00
CA LEU A 460 -22.40 12.33 6.22
C LEU A 460 -23.70 11.55 6.42
N SER A 461 -23.61 10.24 6.67
CA SER A 461 -24.72 9.43 7.20
C SER A 461 -24.74 9.53 8.71
N TYR A 462 -25.90 9.89 9.26
CA TYR A 462 -26.14 9.89 10.71
C TYR A 462 -27.53 9.35 11.04
N TYR A 463 -27.57 8.48 12.07
CA TYR A 463 -28.81 7.97 12.61
C TYR A 463 -28.89 8.12 14.13
N HIS A 464 -30.01 8.65 14.63
CA HIS A 464 -30.19 8.96 16.06
C HIS A 464 -30.07 7.73 16.98
N GLN A 465 -30.37 6.51 16.48
CA GLN A 465 -30.37 5.32 17.35
C GLN A 465 -28.98 4.77 17.71
N ASP A 466 -27.91 5.22 17.05
CA ASP A 466 -26.58 4.60 17.18
C ASP A 466 -25.76 5.19 18.35
N CYS A 467 -26.17 6.35 18.89
CA CYS A 467 -25.66 6.86 20.15
C CYS A 467 -26.39 6.24 21.36
N THR A 468 -25.73 5.30 22.03
CA THR A 468 -26.27 4.48 23.14
C THR A 468 -26.72 5.29 24.38
N SER A 469 -26.31 6.55 24.50
CA SER A 469 -26.76 7.52 25.52
C SER A 469 -28.10 8.20 25.20
N GLY A 470 -28.62 8.08 23.98
CA GLY A 470 -29.90 8.67 23.58
C GLY A 470 -29.91 10.21 23.62
N THR A 471 -28.77 10.85 23.37
CA THR A 471 -28.66 12.31 23.20
C THR A 471 -27.86 12.61 21.94
N ASP A 472 -28.50 13.31 21.00
CA ASP A 472 -27.91 13.55 19.68
C ASP A 472 -26.87 14.68 19.71
N PRO A 473 -25.91 14.72 18.76
CA PRO A 473 -24.85 15.72 18.78
C PRO A 473 -25.39 17.15 18.65
N SER A 474 -24.93 18.05 19.52
CA SER A 474 -25.31 19.47 19.46
C SER A 474 -24.85 20.12 18.16
N ALA A 475 -25.49 21.21 17.73
CA ALA A 475 -25.05 21.99 16.57
C ALA A 475 -23.59 22.52 16.71
N THR A 476 -23.09 22.73 17.94
CA THR A 476 -21.67 23.03 18.20
C THR A 476 -20.77 21.82 17.93
N THR A 477 -21.24 20.61 18.25
CA THR A 477 -20.56 19.35 17.94
C THR A 477 -20.48 19.16 16.42
N TRP A 478 -21.60 19.34 15.70
CA TRP A 478 -21.64 19.28 14.24
C TRP A 478 -20.75 20.33 13.59
N GLY A 479 -20.80 21.60 14.01
CA GLY A 479 -19.90 22.65 13.49
C GLY A 479 -18.41 22.33 13.71
N THR A 480 -18.07 21.71 14.84
CA THR A 480 -16.70 21.25 15.12
C THR A 480 -16.30 20.10 14.18
N PHE A 481 -17.18 19.11 14.02
CA PHE A 481 -16.97 17.95 13.17
C PHE A 481 -16.83 18.34 11.68
N PHE A 482 -17.77 19.11 11.15
CA PHE A 482 -17.72 19.57 9.76
C PHE A 482 -16.55 20.54 9.49
N THR A 483 -16.02 21.22 10.52
CA THR A 483 -14.74 21.95 10.39
C THR A 483 -13.55 20.98 10.18
N GLN A 484 -13.56 19.81 10.83
CA GLN A 484 -12.53 18.78 10.61
C GLN A 484 -12.66 18.16 9.21
N VAL A 485 -13.87 17.79 8.78
CA VAL A 485 -14.13 17.34 7.41
C VAL A 485 -13.69 18.40 6.39
N GLN A 486 -14.00 19.67 6.62
CA GLN A 486 -13.57 20.76 5.74
C GLN A 486 -12.05 20.86 5.60
N ASN A 487 -11.30 20.68 6.69
CA ASN A 487 -9.83 20.72 6.67
C ASN A 487 -9.23 19.52 5.93
N LEU A 488 -9.91 18.37 5.92
CA LEU A 488 -9.53 17.21 5.11
C LEU A 488 -9.91 17.41 3.64
N PHE A 489 -11.03 18.03 3.34
CA PHE A 489 -11.56 18.23 1.98
C PHE A 489 -11.73 19.73 1.65
N PRO A 490 -10.63 20.48 1.43
CA PRO A 490 -10.66 21.95 1.41
C PRO A 490 -11.49 22.59 0.28
N ASN A 491 -11.80 21.83 -0.78
CA ASN A 491 -12.60 22.29 -1.91
C ASN A 491 -14.01 21.68 -1.98
N ALA A 492 -14.32 20.70 -1.12
CA ALA A 492 -15.61 20.01 -1.15
C ALA A 492 -16.71 20.82 -0.44
N LYS A 493 -17.94 20.67 -0.94
CA LYS A 493 -19.18 20.99 -0.24
C LYS A 493 -19.49 19.91 0.80
N ILE A 494 -20.07 20.29 1.94
CA ILE A 494 -20.23 19.40 3.10
C ILE A 494 -21.64 19.48 3.70
N GLY A 495 -22.17 18.35 4.15
CA GLY A 495 -23.57 18.21 4.59
C GLY A 495 -23.91 16.81 5.11
N PHE A 496 -25.20 16.51 5.24
CA PHE A 496 -25.68 15.15 5.51
C PHE A 496 -26.19 14.48 4.23
N GLY A 497 -25.75 13.24 3.99
CA GLY A 497 -26.09 12.41 2.84
C GLY A 497 -27.13 11.35 3.19
N GLU A 498 -27.23 11.00 4.48
CA GLU A 498 -28.35 10.30 5.08
C GLU A 498 -28.59 10.87 6.49
N TRP A 499 -29.84 11.20 6.83
CA TRP A 499 -30.23 11.69 8.15
C TRP A 499 -31.52 11.02 8.61
N GLY A 500 -31.52 10.46 9.82
CA GLY A 500 -32.73 10.00 10.51
C GLY A 500 -32.53 8.70 11.29
N TYR A 501 -33.18 7.61 10.86
CA TYR A 501 -33.09 6.32 11.55
C TYR A 501 -32.92 5.17 10.55
N SER A 502 -32.11 4.17 10.90
CA SER A 502 -31.95 2.94 10.09
C SER A 502 -33.22 2.08 10.01
N SER A 503 -34.25 2.39 10.80
CA SER A 503 -35.56 1.75 10.76
C SER A 503 -36.45 2.37 9.68
N LYS A 504 -36.66 1.65 8.56
CA LYS A 504 -37.63 1.98 7.50
C LYS A 504 -39.00 2.39 8.07
N LYS A 505 -39.67 3.32 7.40
CA LYS A 505 -40.95 3.94 7.76
C LYS A 505 -41.06 4.41 9.21
N VAL A 506 -40.29 5.45 9.57
CA VAL A 506 -40.39 6.07 10.90
C VAL A 506 -41.78 6.65 11.17
N THR A 507 -42.25 6.51 12.40
CA THR A 507 -43.59 6.95 12.85
C THR A 507 -43.55 7.44 14.30
N GLY A 508 -44.61 8.12 14.74
CA GLY A 508 -44.75 8.58 16.14
C GLY A 508 -43.67 9.60 16.52
N SER A 509 -43.08 9.44 17.71
CA SER A 509 -42.06 10.37 18.21
C SER A 509 -40.81 10.44 17.33
N LYS A 510 -40.38 9.33 16.71
CA LYS A 510 -39.24 9.33 15.77
C LYS A 510 -39.48 10.26 14.58
N LEU A 511 -40.68 10.19 14.01
CA LEU A 511 -41.08 11.03 12.88
C LEU A 511 -41.18 12.50 13.31
N ALA A 512 -41.74 12.77 14.49
CA ALA A 512 -41.80 14.13 15.03
C ALA A 512 -40.40 14.74 15.26
N THR A 513 -39.44 13.98 15.80
CA THR A 513 -38.03 14.39 15.89
C THR A 513 -37.45 14.69 14.52
N LEU A 514 -37.54 13.74 13.57
CA LEU A 514 -36.97 13.85 12.23
C LEU A 514 -37.44 15.10 11.48
N LEU A 515 -38.74 15.40 11.54
CA LEU A 515 -39.30 16.60 10.92
C LEU A 515 -38.87 17.87 11.67
N SER A 516 -38.90 17.86 13.00
CA SER A 516 -38.51 19.03 13.80
C SER A 516 -37.05 19.45 13.67
N GLU A 517 -36.15 18.54 13.26
CA GLU A 517 -34.71 18.76 13.17
C GLU A 517 -34.15 18.79 11.74
N GLY A 518 -34.90 18.32 10.74
CA GLY A 518 -34.38 17.96 9.41
C GLY A 518 -33.89 19.13 8.56
N TYR A 519 -34.80 19.80 7.84
CA TYR A 519 -34.46 20.99 7.05
C TYR A 519 -34.29 22.24 7.92
N SER A 520 -34.75 22.18 9.17
CA SER A 520 -34.58 23.19 10.22
C SER A 520 -33.18 23.20 10.86
N MET A 521 -32.29 22.27 10.51
CA MET A 521 -30.95 22.14 11.11
C MET A 521 -29.96 23.27 10.77
N ASP A 522 -30.41 24.34 10.09
CA ASP A 522 -29.63 25.54 9.78
C ASP A 522 -30.05 26.76 10.64
N PRO A 523 -29.64 26.83 11.92
CA PRO A 523 -29.61 28.06 12.68
C PRO A 523 -28.23 28.73 12.54
N TYR A 524 -28.01 29.41 11.41
CA TYR A 524 -26.99 30.47 11.33
C TYR A 524 -27.23 31.45 12.50
N PRO A 525 -26.33 31.52 13.50
CA PRO A 525 -24.95 31.94 13.27
C PRO A 525 -23.89 31.06 13.95
N LEU A 526 -24.04 29.74 13.90
CA LEU A 526 -22.94 28.81 14.24
C LEU A 526 -21.93 28.67 13.08
N PRO A 527 -20.65 28.32 13.34
CA PRO A 527 -19.54 28.56 12.42
C PRO A 527 -19.40 27.48 11.33
N PHE A 528 -20.47 27.20 10.59
CA PHE A 528 -20.43 26.39 9.39
C PHE A 528 -19.67 27.11 8.27
N SER A 529 -18.92 26.37 7.45
CA SER A 529 -18.09 26.96 6.40
C SER A 529 -18.94 27.46 5.22
N ALA A 530 -18.37 28.27 4.33
CA ALA A 530 -18.99 28.67 3.05
C ALA A 530 -19.19 27.50 2.05
N ASN A 531 -18.96 26.27 2.50
CA ASN A 531 -19.17 25.03 1.78
C ASN A 531 -20.24 24.13 2.43
N TRP A 532 -20.81 24.52 3.58
CA TRP A 532 -22.03 23.91 4.09
C TRP A 532 -23.12 23.96 3.02
N VAL A 533 -23.73 22.81 2.73
CA VAL A 533 -24.76 22.71 1.68
C VAL A 533 -26.13 23.21 2.11
N SER A 534 -26.39 23.16 3.42
CA SER A 534 -27.72 23.29 4.05
C SER A 534 -28.75 22.26 3.57
N GLY A 535 -29.66 21.88 4.47
CA GLY A 535 -30.57 20.75 4.28
C GLY A 535 -29.91 19.38 4.46
N VAL A 536 -30.74 18.34 4.30
CA VAL A 536 -30.39 16.94 4.51
C VAL A 536 -31.06 16.04 3.47
N PHE A 537 -30.56 14.82 3.31
CA PHE A 537 -31.26 13.72 2.66
C PHE A 537 -31.89 12.84 3.74
N PHE A 538 -33.23 12.79 3.83
CA PHE A 538 -33.87 11.89 4.79
C PHE A 538 -33.74 10.43 4.38
N TRP A 539 -33.34 9.57 5.32
CA TRP A 539 -33.38 8.11 5.15
C TRP A 539 -34.70 7.56 5.74
N GLU A 540 -35.74 7.27 4.94
CA GLU A 540 -35.89 7.41 3.49
C GLU A 540 -37.03 8.38 3.16
N TRP A 541 -36.75 9.49 2.46
CA TRP A 541 -37.72 10.53 2.10
C TRP A 541 -38.95 9.94 1.40
N ALA A 542 -38.77 9.02 0.46
CA ALA A 542 -39.88 8.44 -0.31
C ALA A 542 -40.86 7.64 0.56
N ASP A 543 -40.38 6.99 1.62
CA ASP A 543 -41.21 6.17 2.52
C ASP A 543 -42.11 7.05 3.44
N LEU A 544 -41.81 8.36 3.48
CA LEU A 544 -42.50 9.40 4.24
C LEU A 544 -43.36 10.33 3.37
N ALA A 545 -42.90 10.65 2.15
CA ALA A 545 -43.46 11.69 1.28
C ALA A 545 -44.08 11.17 -0.04
N VAL A 546 -44.17 9.84 -0.23
CA VAL A 546 -44.83 9.22 -1.39
C VAL A 546 -45.93 8.27 -0.91
N PRO A 547 -47.15 8.33 -1.49
CA PRO A 547 -47.62 9.26 -2.53
C PRO A 547 -47.89 10.68 -2.00
N TYR A 548 -48.00 11.62 -2.93
CA TYR A 548 -48.31 13.03 -2.68
C TYR A 548 -49.57 13.22 -1.82
N ASN A 549 -49.47 14.06 -0.78
CA ASN A 549 -50.58 14.43 0.08
C ASN A 549 -50.54 15.94 0.39
N SER A 550 -51.56 16.67 -0.05
CA SER A 550 -51.69 18.12 0.19
C SER A 550 -52.57 18.45 1.40
N SER A 551 -52.82 17.48 2.29
CA SER A 551 -53.58 17.71 3.52
C SER A 551 -52.70 18.43 4.53
N SER A 552 -53.27 19.42 5.25
CA SER A 552 -52.51 20.14 6.26
C SER A 552 -52.26 19.28 7.51
N GLY A 553 -51.04 19.32 8.05
CA GLY A 553 -50.55 18.35 9.04
C GLY A 553 -50.32 16.96 8.42
N SER A 554 -49.80 16.92 7.19
CA SER A 554 -49.31 15.67 6.58
C SER A 554 -47.81 15.78 6.31
N VAL A 555 -47.12 14.64 6.40
CA VAL A 555 -45.65 14.56 6.31
C VAL A 555 -45.10 15.21 5.02
N TRP A 556 -45.82 15.09 3.90
CA TRP A 556 -45.43 15.77 2.65
C TRP A 556 -45.56 17.31 2.76
N GLU A 557 -46.62 17.83 3.38
CA GLU A 557 -46.81 19.28 3.58
C GLU A 557 -45.80 19.85 4.57
N GLU A 558 -45.53 19.15 5.66
CA GLU A 558 -44.51 19.52 6.66
C GLU A 558 -43.12 19.60 5.99
N VAL A 559 -42.67 18.54 5.32
CA VAL A 559 -41.40 18.52 4.58
C VAL A 559 -41.33 19.62 3.51
N ASN A 560 -42.41 19.85 2.76
CA ASN A 560 -42.45 20.92 1.75
C ASN A 560 -42.39 22.32 2.39
N THR A 561 -42.91 22.49 3.61
CA THR A 561 -42.87 23.75 4.36
C THR A 561 -41.48 24.01 4.94
N ASP A 562 -40.84 22.98 5.49
CA ASP A 562 -39.50 23.09 6.05
C ASP A 562 -38.45 23.37 4.95
N MET A 563 -38.58 22.75 3.77
CA MET A 563 -37.77 23.10 2.59
C MET A 563 -37.87 24.59 2.21
N GLN A 564 -39.07 25.16 2.22
CA GLN A 564 -39.31 26.60 1.96
C GLN A 564 -38.79 27.53 3.07
N SER A 565 -38.47 26.99 4.25
CA SER A 565 -37.96 27.76 5.39
C SER A 565 -36.44 27.97 5.36
N GLN A 566 -35.74 27.29 4.45
CA GLN A 566 -34.29 27.35 4.33
C GLN A 566 -33.81 28.68 3.69
N PRO A 567 -32.62 29.19 4.07
CA PRO A 567 -32.15 30.54 3.72
C PRO A 567 -31.51 30.71 2.33
#